data_AF-A0A0F5FDX8-F1
#
_entry.id   AF-A0A0F5FDX8-F1
#
_cell.length_a   1.000
_cell.length_b   1.000
_cell.length_c   1.000
_cell.angle_alpha   90.00
_cell.angle_beta   90.00
_cell.angle_gamma   90.00
#
_symmetry.space_group_name_H-M   'P 1'
#
loop_
_entity.id
_entity.type
_entity.pdbx_description
1 polymer ?
#
loop_
_entity_poly.entity_id
_entity_poly.type
_entity_poly.pdbx_seq_one_letter_code
_entity_poly.pdbx_strand_id
1 'polypeptide(L)'
;MRSAARRAAYDRSGAAAVEFAILAPVFLLLMFGMMAYGIYFGAAHSVQQIAADAARTSIAGLSADEREALVEAFIEANASGYMLIDGDRVSFDVGDNPADPNQYRVTVSYDASGLPIWNLYPPLPLPGETIVYTSSIRKGGI
;
A
#
# COMPACT_ATOMS: atom_id res chain seq x y z
N MET A 1 -27.26 -49.32 21.57
CA MET A 1 -26.98 -48.48 20.37
C MET A 1 -28.04 -47.39 20.10
N ARG A 2 -29.35 -47.61 20.35
CA ARG A 2 -30.40 -46.60 20.09
C ARG A 2 -30.36 -45.33 20.98
N SER A 3 -29.76 -45.40 22.17
CA SER A 3 -29.66 -44.28 23.11
C SER A 3 -28.59 -43.24 22.74
N ALA A 4 -27.50 -43.66 22.09
CA ALA A 4 -26.42 -42.77 21.64
C ALA A 4 -26.88 -41.87 20.49
N ALA A 5 -27.66 -42.41 19.54
CA ALA A 5 -28.21 -41.64 18.42
C ALA A 5 -29.20 -40.57 18.87
N ARG A 6 -30.02 -40.84 19.89
CA ARG A 6 -30.91 -39.83 20.50
C ARG A 6 -30.12 -38.75 21.25
N ARG A 7 -29.01 -39.08 21.90
CA ARG A 7 -28.16 -38.10 22.59
C ARG A 7 -27.46 -37.16 21.62
N ALA A 8 -26.94 -37.69 20.50
CA ALA A 8 -26.35 -36.88 19.43
C ALA A 8 -27.37 -35.92 18.77
N ALA A 9 -28.64 -36.33 18.65
CA ALA A 9 -29.70 -35.50 18.07
C ALA A 9 -30.18 -34.35 18.98
N TYR A 10 -29.88 -34.39 20.29
CA TYR A 10 -30.22 -33.33 21.26
C TYR A 10 -28.98 -32.57 21.76
N ASP A 11 -27.82 -32.82 21.16
CA ASP A 11 -26.57 -32.21 21.58
C ASP A 11 -26.42 -30.83 20.92
N ARG A 12 -26.51 -29.76 21.74
CA ARG A 12 -26.35 -28.38 21.27
C ARG A 12 -24.93 -28.10 20.76
N SER A 13 -23.94 -28.91 21.13
CA SER A 13 -22.57 -28.77 20.63
C SER A 13 -22.47 -29.05 19.12
N GLY A 14 -23.29 -29.96 18.59
CA GLY A 14 -23.37 -30.23 17.15
C GLY A 14 -23.96 -29.06 16.36
N ALA A 15 -24.96 -28.37 16.91
CA ALA A 15 -25.53 -27.17 16.30
C ALA A 15 -24.51 -26.02 16.23
N ALA A 16 -23.76 -25.78 17.31
CA ALA A 16 -22.70 -24.76 17.34
C ALA A 16 -21.58 -25.03 16.33
N ALA A 17 -21.22 -26.30 16.11
CA ALA A 17 -20.22 -26.69 15.11
C ALA A 17 -20.69 -26.38 13.67
N VAL A 18 -21.98 -26.60 13.38
CA VAL A 18 -22.56 -26.27 12.07
C VAL A 18 -22.67 -24.75 11.87
N GLU A 19 -23.11 -24.00 12.89
CA GLU A 19 -23.15 -22.53 12.85
C GLU A 19 -21.75 -21.94 12.59
N PHE A 20 -20.73 -22.44 13.28
CA PHE A 20 -19.35 -22.05 13.04
C PHE A 20 -18.89 -22.38 11.61
N ALA A 21 -19.20 -23.56 11.09
CA ALA A 21 -18.81 -23.96 9.74
C ALA A 21 -19.41 -23.04 8.65
N ILE A 22 -20.59 -22.45 8.90
CA ILE A 22 -21.23 -21.50 7.99
C ILE A 22 -20.63 -20.09 8.13
N LEU A 23 -20.34 -19.65 9.35
CA LEU A 23 -19.84 -18.30 9.62
C LEU A 23 -18.33 -18.15 9.38
N ALA A 24 -17.54 -19.20 9.67
CA ALA A 24 -16.09 -19.16 9.58
C ALA A 24 -15.55 -18.75 8.19
N PRO A 25 -16.09 -19.24 7.06
CA PRO A 25 -15.62 -18.79 5.74
C PRO A 25 -15.78 -17.28 5.52
N VAL A 26 -16.91 -16.70 5.93
CA VAL A 26 -17.17 -15.26 5.80
C VAL A 26 -16.27 -14.48 6.76
N PHE A 27 -16.13 -14.95 8.00
CA PHE A 27 -15.24 -14.33 8.98
C PHE A 27 -13.79 -14.32 8.51
N LEU A 28 -13.28 -15.45 8.00
CA LEU A 28 -11.94 -15.56 7.46
C LEU A 28 -11.74 -14.65 6.24
N LEU A 29 -12.72 -14.60 5.32
CA LEU A 29 -12.69 -13.69 4.18
C LEU A 29 -12.54 -12.22 4.64
N LEU A 30 -13.33 -11.79 5.63
CA LEU A 30 -13.24 -10.44 6.17
C LEU A 30 -11.89 -10.20 6.88
N MET A 31 -11.41 -11.17 7.66
CA MET A 31 -10.14 -11.08 8.36
C MET A 31 -8.96 -10.96 7.39
N PHE A 32 -8.86 -11.83 6.38
CA PHE A 32 -7.84 -11.75 5.34
C PHE A 32 -7.99 -10.49 4.48
N GLY A 33 -9.22 -10.08 4.19
CA GLY A 33 -9.53 -8.81 3.54
C GLY A 33 -8.93 -7.62 4.28
N MET A 34 -9.21 -7.50 5.59
CA MET A 34 -8.66 -6.43 6.43
C MET A 34 -7.14 -6.42 6.45
N MET A 35 -6.50 -7.60 6.55
CA MET A 35 -5.03 -7.70 6.51
C MET A 35 -4.46 -7.27 5.15
N ALA A 36 -5.05 -7.72 4.05
CA ALA A 36 -4.58 -7.38 2.72
C ALA A 36 -4.70 -5.87 2.42
N TYR A 37 -5.85 -5.27 2.75
CA TYR A 37 -6.02 -3.82 2.64
C TYR A 37 -5.11 -3.04 3.59
N GLY A 38 -4.86 -3.55 4.80
CA GLY A 38 -3.91 -2.95 5.74
C GLY A 38 -2.50 -2.88 5.16
N ILE A 39 -2.04 -3.96 4.53
CA ILE A 39 -0.72 -4.00 3.85
C ILE A 39 -0.71 -3.04 2.66
N TYR A 40 -1.74 -3.08 1.80
CA TYR A 40 -1.82 -2.19 0.64
C TYR A 40 -1.81 -0.70 1.04
N PHE A 41 -2.65 -0.31 2.01
CA PHE A 41 -2.71 1.06 2.48
C PHE A 41 -1.45 1.48 3.25
N GLY A 42 -0.78 0.54 3.94
CA GLY A 42 0.52 0.77 4.55
C GLY A 42 1.57 1.16 3.50
N ALA A 43 1.69 0.37 2.42
CA ALA A 43 2.58 0.70 1.31
C ALA A 43 2.16 2.01 0.62
N ALA A 44 0.86 2.24 0.41
CA ALA A 44 0.36 3.49 -0.18
C ALA A 44 0.73 4.72 0.64
N HIS A 45 0.61 4.64 1.96
CA HIS A 45 1.03 5.71 2.87
C HIS A 45 2.54 5.94 2.80
N SER A 46 3.35 4.88 2.75
CA SER A 46 4.80 5.00 2.55
C SER A 46 5.14 5.72 1.25
N VAL A 47 4.51 5.37 0.12
CA VAL A 47 4.71 6.06 -1.17
C VAL A 47 4.32 7.53 -1.09
N GLN A 48 3.23 7.85 -0.40
CA GLN A 48 2.83 9.25 -0.15
C GLN A 48 3.89 10.02 0.62
N GLN A 49 4.46 9.43 1.67
CA GLN A 49 5.51 10.05 2.46
C GLN A 49 6.80 10.23 1.65
N ILE A 50 7.23 9.22 0.89
CA ILE A 50 8.40 9.32 0.01
C ILE A 50 8.24 10.50 -0.95
N ALA A 51 7.11 10.60 -1.65
CA ALA A 51 6.87 11.69 -2.58
C ALA A 51 6.88 13.07 -1.90
N ALA A 52 6.30 13.19 -0.70
CA ALA A 52 6.27 14.43 0.06
C ALA A 52 7.67 14.86 0.54
N ASP A 53 8.48 13.91 1.01
CA ASP A 53 9.84 14.17 1.50
C ASP A 53 10.82 14.43 0.34
N ALA A 54 10.67 13.72 -0.77
CA ALA A 54 11.40 13.98 -2.01
C ALA A 54 11.09 15.37 -2.57
N ALA A 55 9.81 15.74 -2.65
CA ALA A 55 9.39 17.08 -3.03
C ALA A 55 9.99 18.15 -2.11
N ARG A 56 9.97 17.93 -0.78
CA ARG A 56 10.60 18.86 0.17
C ARG A 56 12.10 18.99 -0.05
N THR A 57 12.78 17.90 -0.36
CA THR A 57 14.23 17.88 -0.61
C THR A 57 14.59 18.70 -1.85
N SER A 58 13.74 18.69 -2.88
CA SER A 58 13.96 19.49 -4.08
C SER A 58 13.88 21.00 -3.86
N ILE A 59 13.38 21.50 -2.71
CA ILE A 59 13.37 22.95 -2.40
C ILE A 59 14.76 23.56 -2.46
N ALA A 60 15.79 22.79 -2.08
CA ALA A 60 17.17 23.28 -2.02
C ALA A 60 17.83 23.49 -3.39
N GLY A 61 17.27 22.93 -4.47
CA GLY A 61 17.83 23.06 -5.82
C GLY A 61 17.52 24.41 -6.46
N LEU A 62 18.49 24.99 -7.16
CA LEU A 62 18.36 26.27 -7.85
C LEU A 62 18.01 26.11 -9.34
N SER A 63 18.35 24.97 -9.94
CA SER A 63 17.97 24.59 -11.31
C SER A 63 17.06 23.35 -11.34
N ALA A 64 16.48 23.03 -12.51
CA ALA A 64 15.70 21.80 -12.68
C ALA A 64 16.57 20.54 -12.47
N ASP A 65 17.75 20.51 -13.08
CA ASP A 65 18.71 19.41 -12.98
C ASP A 65 19.17 19.18 -11.52
N GLU A 66 19.41 20.26 -10.77
CA GLU A 66 19.77 20.16 -9.35
C GLU A 66 18.62 19.60 -8.51
N ARG A 67 17.38 20.00 -8.79
CA ARG A 67 16.19 19.50 -8.09
C ARG A 67 15.97 18.01 -8.36
N GLU A 68 16.18 17.58 -9.60
CA GLU A 68 16.09 16.18 -10.00
C GLU A 68 17.17 15.34 -9.31
N ALA A 69 18.43 15.77 -9.36
CA ALA A 69 19.53 15.08 -8.68
C ALA A 69 19.31 14.99 -7.15
N LEU A 70 18.72 16.01 -6.53
CA LEU A 70 18.36 15.99 -5.11
C LEU A 70 17.24 14.99 -4.80
N VAL A 71 16.24 14.86 -5.67
CA VAL A 71 15.15 13.87 -5.54
C VAL A 71 15.68 12.46 -5.73
N GLU A 72 16.50 12.25 -6.76
CA GLU A 72 17.13 10.96 -7.06
C GLU A 72 17.96 10.47 -5.87
N ALA A 73 18.91 11.30 -5.40
CA ALA A 73 19.76 10.97 -4.26
C ALA A 73 18.95 10.71 -2.98
N PHE A 74 17.85 11.44 -2.76
CA PHE A 74 16.95 11.19 -1.63
C PHE A 74 16.29 9.82 -1.73
N ILE A 75 15.73 9.46 -2.90
CA ILE A 75 15.02 8.20 -3.10
C ILE A 75 15.99 7.02 -2.96
N GLU A 76 17.16 7.08 -3.62
CA GLU A 76 18.19 6.04 -3.54
C GLU A 76 18.66 5.79 -2.09
N ALA A 77 18.84 6.86 -1.31
CA ALA A 77 19.34 6.75 0.05
C ALA A 77 18.27 6.33 1.08
N ASN A 78 16.98 6.64 0.84
CA ASN A 78 15.95 6.56 1.88
C ASN A 78 14.76 5.64 1.56
N ALA A 79 14.47 5.31 0.30
CA ALA A 79 13.23 4.61 -0.07
C ALA A 79 13.05 3.27 0.67
N SER A 80 14.12 2.47 0.76
CA SER A 80 14.12 1.18 1.48
C SER A 80 13.96 1.30 3.00
N GLY A 81 14.01 2.52 3.55
CA GLY A 81 13.72 2.80 4.95
C GLY A 81 12.23 2.92 5.27
N TYR A 82 11.37 3.08 4.25
CA TYR A 82 9.93 3.17 4.43
C TYR A 82 9.29 1.79 4.54
N MET A 83 8.21 1.69 5.30
CA MET A 83 7.57 0.42 5.61
C MET A 83 6.87 -0.18 4.38
N LEU A 84 7.06 -1.48 4.16
CA LEU A 84 6.52 -2.22 3.01
C LEU A 84 7.02 -1.70 1.65
N ILE A 85 8.18 -1.04 1.62
CA ILE A 85 8.81 -0.55 0.40
C ILE A 85 10.10 -1.33 0.14
N ASP A 86 10.29 -1.67 -1.13
CA ASP A 86 11.54 -2.15 -1.69
C ASP A 86 12.05 -1.06 -2.63
N GLY A 87 13.21 -0.46 -2.32
CA GLY A 87 13.75 0.68 -3.06
C GLY A 87 13.97 0.38 -4.54
N ASP A 88 14.31 -0.87 -4.88
CA ASP A 88 14.56 -1.29 -6.27
C ASP A 88 13.27 -1.31 -7.12
N ARG A 89 12.11 -1.19 -6.47
CA ARG A 89 10.77 -1.19 -7.09
C ARG A 89 10.12 0.18 -7.05
N VAL A 90 10.86 1.20 -6.59
CA VAL A 90 10.44 2.60 -6.61
C VAL A 90 11.00 3.25 -7.86
N SER A 91 10.15 3.95 -8.59
CA SER A 91 10.55 4.85 -9.67
C SER A 91 9.94 6.22 -9.43
N PHE A 92 10.53 7.24 -10.06
CA PHE A 92 10.07 8.60 -9.92
C PHE A 92 10.10 9.35 -11.24
N ASP A 93 9.30 10.42 -11.28
CA ASP A 93 9.26 11.41 -12.35
C ASP A 93 9.14 12.79 -11.70
N VAL A 94 9.91 13.75 -12.21
CA VAL A 94 9.94 15.11 -11.69
C VAL A 94 9.77 16.13 -12.82
N GLY A 95 9.25 17.29 -12.47
CA GLY A 95 9.14 18.39 -13.42
C GLY A 95 8.33 19.55 -12.91
N ASP A 96 8.22 20.60 -13.72
CA ASP A 96 7.31 21.69 -13.43
C ASP A 96 5.85 21.24 -13.59
N ASN A 97 4.97 21.74 -12.73
CA ASN A 97 3.54 21.46 -12.84
C ASN A 97 2.98 22.12 -14.12
N PRO A 98 2.37 21.37 -15.06
CA PRO A 98 1.84 21.93 -16.31
C PRO A 98 0.78 23.02 -16.10
N ALA A 99 0.07 22.98 -14.96
CA ALA A 99 -0.97 23.97 -14.62
C ALA A 99 -0.43 25.20 -13.88
N ASP A 100 0.74 25.10 -13.25
CA ASP A 100 1.39 26.21 -12.53
C ASP A 100 2.91 26.04 -12.58
N PRO A 101 3.60 26.72 -13.51
CA PRO A 101 5.05 26.65 -13.62
C PRO A 101 5.80 27.10 -12.38
N ASN A 102 5.16 27.71 -11.37
CA ASN A 102 5.81 28.03 -10.10
C ASN A 102 5.81 26.86 -9.11
N GLN A 103 5.19 25.73 -9.46
CA GLN A 103 5.18 24.52 -8.65
C GLN A 103 6.06 23.45 -9.29
N TYR A 104 6.92 22.86 -8.48
CA TYR A 104 7.69 21.68 -8.83
C TYR A 104 6.94 20.44 -8.34
N ARG A 105 6.85 19.43 -9.19
CA ARG A 105 6.11 18.19 -8.99
C ARG A 105 7.08 17.03 -8.87
N VAL A 106 6.83 16.16 -7.90
CA VAL A 106 7.51 14.87 -7.75
C VAL A 106 6.44 13.78 -7.73
N THR A 107 6.48 12.88 -8.71
CA THR A 107 5.63 11.70 -8.80
C THR A 107 6.46 10.49 -8.43
N VAL A 108 5.99 9.70 -7.47
CA VAL A 108 6.62 8.44 -7.06
C VAL A 108 5.68 7.31 -7.44
N SER A 109 6.23 6.29 -8.09
CA SER A 109 5.54 5.07 -8.47
C SER A 109 6.20 3.88 -7.78
N TYR A 110 5.40 2.96 -7.25
CA TYR A 110 5.88 1.75 -6.59
C TYR A 110 5.19 0.53 -7.21
N ASP A 111 6.01 -0.42 -7.66
CA ASP A 111 5.55 -1.75 -8.06
C ASP A 111 5.33 -2.61 -6.83
N ALA A 112 4.07 -2.69 -6.42
CA ALA A 112 3.62 -3.41 -5.25
C ALA A 112 3.44 -4.91 -5.49
N SER A 113 3.68 -5.45 -6.68
CA SER A 113 3.47 -6.89 -6.99
C SER A 113 4.32 -7.84 -6.13
N GLY A 114 5.34 -7.31 -5.42
CA GLY A 114 6.10 -8.04 -4.40
C GLY A 114 5.42 -8.22 -3.05
N LEU A 115 4.33 -7.50 -2.77
CA LEU A 115 3.62 -7.61 -1.50
C LEU A 115 2.96 -8.99 -1.37
N PRO A 116 2.88 -9.56 -0.15
CA PRO A 116 2.34 -10.91 0.07
C PRO A 116 0.82 -11.03 -0.15
N ILE A 117 0.15 -9.96 -0.61
CA ILE A 117 -1.31 -9.87 -0.77
C ILE A 117 -1.82 -10.44 -2.09
N TRP A 118 -0.96 -10.59 -3.10
CA TRP A 118 -1.38 -10.97 -4.47
C TRP A 118 -1.60 -12.48 -4.66
N ASN A 119 -1.05 -13.30 -3.78
CA ASN A 119 -1.15 -14.77 -3.86
C ASN A 119 -2.25 -15.36 -2.95
N LEU A 120 -3.20 -14.55 -2.49
CA LEU A 120 -4.31 -14.99 -1.64
C LEU A 120 -5.41 -15.69 -2.47
N TYR A 121 -5.91 -16.83 -1.96
CA TYR A 121 -7.06 -17.54 -2.53
C TYR A 121 -8.21 -17.65 -1.50
N PRO A 122 -9.45 -17.28 -1.85
CA PRO A 122 -9.88 -16.69 -3.12
C PRO A 122 -9.30 -15.28 -3.34
N PRO A 123 -9.15 -14.83 -4.59
CA PRO A 123 -8.61 -13.51 -4.88
C PRO A 123 -9.50 -12.42 -4.29
N LEU A 124 -8.87 -11.45 -3.64
CA LEU A 124 -9.54 -10.28 -3.07
C LEU A 124 -9.64 -9.19 -4.15
N PRO A 125 -10.70 -8.35 -4.15
CA PRO A 125 -10.80 -7.21 -5.04
C PRO A 125 -9.86 -6.08 -4.60
N LEU A 126 -8.56 -6.27 -4.78
CA LEU A 126 -7.56 -5.27 -4.45
C LEU A 126 -7.46 -4.20 -5.56
N PRO A 127 -6.93 -3.00 -5.25
CA PRO A 127 -6.54 -2.04 -6.28
C PRO A 127 -5.41 -2.62 -7.16
N GLY A 128 -4.97 -1.86 -8.16
CA GLY A 128 -3.88 -2.28 -9.04
C GLY A 128 -2.54 -2.47 -8.31
N GLU A 129 -1.62 -3.18 -8.95
CA GLU A 129 -0.28 -3.48 -8.40
C GLU A 129 0.68 -2.28 -8.46
N THR A 130 0.31 -1.19 -9.14
CA THR A 130 1.10 0.04 -9.17
C THR A 130 0.46 1.09 -8.28
N ILE A 131 1.21 1.52 -7.26
CA ILE A 131 0.82 2.62 -6.38
C ILE A 131 1.54 3.87 -6.88
N VAL A 132 0.78 4.92 -7.18
CA VAL A 132 1.33 6.20 -7.66
C VAL A 132 0.86 7.33 -6.76
N TYR A 133 1.79 8.20 -6.37
CA TYR A 133 1.45 9.44 -5.69
C TYR A 133 2.28 10.61 -6.18
N THR A 134 1.64 11.76 -6.31
CA THR A 134 2.26 13.00 -6.77
C THR A 134 2.20 14.03 -5.65
N SER A 135 3.34 14.58 -5.28
CA SER A 135 3.45 15.75 -4.41
C SER A 135 3.91 16.96 -5.21
N SER A 136 3.37 18.14 -4.90
CA SER A 136 3.85 19.40 -5.48
C SER A 136 4.21 20.40 -4.40
N ILE A 137 5.25 21.18 -4.68
CA ILE A 137 5.74 22.24 -3.82
C ILE A 137 5.97 23.51 -4.64
N ARG A 138 5.80 24.67 -4.02
CA ARG A 138 6.12 25.93 -4.69
C ARG A 138 7.64 26.10 -4.73
N LYS A 139 8.17 26.54 -5.88
CA LYS A 139 9.59 26.89 -6.02
C LYS A 139 9.90 28.07 -5.09
N GLY A 140 10.82 27.88 -4.15
CA GLY A 140 11.34 28.95 -3.30
C GLY A 140 12.36 29.80 -4.06
N GLY A 141 12.47 31.09 -3.74
CA GLY A 141 13.51 31.97 -4.28
C GLY A 141 13.12 32.83 -5.49
N ILE A 142 11.84 33.17 -5.66
CA ILE A 142 11.35 34.21 -6.58
C ILE A 142 10.90 35.46 -5.83
#